data_AF-A0A2T5GVQ7-F1
#
_entry.id   AF-A0A2T5GVQ7-F1
#
_cell.length_a   1.000
_cell.length_b   1.000
_cell.length_c   1.000
_cell.angle_alpha   90.00
_cell.angle_beta   90.00
_cell.angle_gamma   90.00
#
_symmetry.space_group_name_H-M   'P 1'
#
loop_
_entity.id
_entity.type
_entity.pdbx_description
1 polymer ?
#
loop_
_entity_poly.entity_id
_entity_poly.type
_entity_poly.pdbx_seq_one_letter_code
_entity_poly.pdbx_strand_id
1 'polypeptide(L)'
;MDRTLAGPPLKVRTMIVSGLWDQEDSCGAPAVYRALEAKDDGNDMVYRTMAPWYDGQGIFDGSAVGAIGWDADTAKWWRWNVPLKYGFAPPTTHHVFLPGHKIMIKVQSSRFPLHDRNPHTFVPNIVFVEPEYFVKAMQGIAVAGPDRSHISLPVVK
;
A
#
# COMPACT_ATOMS: atom_id res chain seq x y z
N MET A 1 21.44 5.58 -10.67
CA MET A 1 20.43 4.76 -9.97
C MET A 1 19.50 4.05 -10.95
N ASP A 2 19.07 4.73 -12.02
CA ASP A 2 18.14 4.14 -13.00
C ASP A 2 18.71 2.92 -13.75
N ARG A 3 19.99 2.98 -14.16
CA ARG A 3 20.67 1.84 -14.81
C ARG A 3 20.78 0.60 -13.93
N THR A 4 20.89 0.78 -12.61
CA THR A 4 20.99 -0.33 -11.65
C THR A 4 19.63 -0.96 -11.35
N LEU A 5 18.56 -0.16 -11.34
CA LEU A 5 17.19 -0.65 -11.15
C LEU A 5 16.62 -1.32 -12.40
N ALA A 6 17.07 -0.92 -13.59
CA ALA A 6 16.60 -1.48 -14.86
C ALA A 6 17.05 -2.93 -15.13
N GLY A 7 18.12 -3.42 -14.48
CA GLY A 7 18.67 -4.75 -14.74
C GLY A 7 17.80 -5.90 -14.18
N PRO A 8 17.67 -6.03 -12.84
CA PRO A 8 17.02 -7.19 -12.20
C PRO A 8 15.51 -7.29 -12.48
N PRO A 9 14.93 -8.50 -12.64
CA PRO A 9 13.49 -8.67 -12.93
C PRO A 9 12.60 -8.13 -11.79
N LEU A 10 11.39 -7.67 -12.14
CA LEU A 10 10.39 -7.23 -11.15
C LEU A 10 9.89 -8.44 -10.36
N LYS A 11 10.05 -8.39 -9.03
CA LYS A 11 9.59 -9.46 -8.11
C LYS A 11 8.54 -8.98 -7.11
N VAL A 12 8.54 -7.69 -6.80
CA VAL A 12 7.70 -7.08 -5.78
C VAL A 12 6.85 -6.00 -6.44
N ARG A 13 5.54 -6.05 -6.19
CA ARG A 13 4.64 -4.97 -6.61
C ARG A 13 5.07 -3.68 -5.91
N THR A 14 5.34 -2.65 -6.69
CA THR A 14 5.96 -1.42 -6.20
C THR A 14 5.05 -0.24 -6.54
N MET A 15 4.75 0.58 -5.54
CA MET A 15 4.12 1.88 -5.75
C MET A 15 5.17 2.97 -5.53
N ILE A 16 5.45 3.72 -6.59
CA ILE A 16 6.32 4.89 -6.54
C ILE A 16 5.45 6.09 -6.15
N VAL A 17 5.76 6.69 -5.01
CA VAL A 17 5.06 7.87 -4.47
C VAL A 17 5.98 9.06 -4.65
N SER A 18 5.47 10.15 -5.24
CA SER A 18 6.29 11.35 -5.46
C SER A 18 5.51 12.64 -5.36
N GLY A 19 6.20 13.72 -4.97
CA GLY A 19 5.66 15.07 -5.01
C GLY A 19 5.78 15.71 -6.39
N LEU A 20 4.76 16.47 -6.80
CA LEU A 20 4.88 17.36 -7.97
C LEU A 20 5.74 18.60 -7.66
N TRP A 21 5.84 18.98 -6.38
CA TRP A 21 6.63 20.11 -5.89
C TRP A 21 7.85 19.62 -5.11
N ASP A 22 8.31 18.41 -5.44
CA ASP A 22 9.49 17.82 -4.84
C ASP A 22 10.74 18.62 -5.23
N GLN A 23 11.27 19.37 -4.25
CA GLN A 23 12.43 20.23 -4.45
C GLN A 23 13.73 19.42 -4.47
N GLU A 24 13.76 18.27 -3.80
CA GLU A 24 14.96 17.46 -3.65
C GLU A 24 15.18 16.58 -4.88
N ASP A 25 14.10 15.98 -5.42
CA ASP A 25 14.21 14.98 -6.49
C ASP A 25 13.08 14.97 -7.54
N SER A 26 12.58 16.13 -7.96
CA SER A 26 11.53 16.27 -9.02
C SER A 26 11.62 15.34 -10.25
N CYS A 27 12.84 14.96 -10.65
CA CYS A 27 13.11 14.05 -11.77
C CYS A 27 13.28 12.57 -11.36
N GLY A 28 13.63 12.28 -10.11
CA GLY A 28 14.02 10.97 -9.61
C GLY A 28 12.90 9.95 -9.74
N ALA A 29 11.78 10.18 -9.07
CA ALA A 29 10.65 9.27 -9.13
C ALA A 29 10.05 9.05 -10.54
N PRO A 30 9.86 10.08 -11.41
CA PRO A 30 9.49 9.86 -12.80
C PRO A 30 10.51 9.02 -13.58
N ALA A 31 11.81 9.20 -13.36
CA ALA A 31 12.85 8.43 -14.04
C ALA A 31 12.85 6.96 -13.60
N VAL A 32 12.71 6.70 -12.29
CA VAL A 32 12.57 5.34 -11.74
C VAL A 32 11.33 4.66 -12.30
N TYR A 33 10.19 5.35 -12.33
CA TYR A 33 8.96 4.80 -12.92
C TYR A 33 9.18 4.42 -14.38
N ARG A 34 9.74 5.32 -15.20
CA ARG A 34 10.03 5.02 -16.62
C ARG A 34 10.96 3.82 -16.79
N ALA A 35 11.95 3.66 -15.91
CA ALA A 35 12.90 2.56 -15.99
C ALA A 35 12.27 1.20 -15.62
N LEU A 36 11.31 1.19 -14.69
CA LEU A 36 10.66 -0.03 -14.21
C LEU A 36 9.42 -0.41 -15.03
N GLU A 37 8.63 0.57 -15.46
CA GLU A 37 7.40 0.37 -16.24
C GLU A 37 7.66 -0.37 -17.56
N ALA A 38 8.80 -0.12 -18.20
CA ALA A 38 9.21 -0.83 -19.41
C ALA A 38 9.37 -2.35 -19.23
N LYS A 39 9.30 -2.85 -18.00
CA LYS A 39 9.40 -4.27 -17.63
C LYS A 39 8.08 -4.84 -17.12
N ASP A 40 7.07 -4.00 -16.94
CA ASP A 40 5.77 -4.36 -16.44
C ASP A 40 4.81 -4.64 -17.61
N ASP A 41 5.08 -5.72 -18.35
CA ASP A 41 4.31 -6.08 -19.54
C ASP A 41 2.82 -6.31 -19.25
N GLY A 42 2.48 -6.62 -17.99
CA GLY A 42 1.13 -6.86 -17.51
C GLY A 42 0.43 -5.62 -16.96
N ASN A 43 1.13 -4.49 -16.84
CA ASN A 43 0.67 -3.28 -16.14
C ASN A 43 0.12 -3.63 -14.74
N ASP A 44 0.83 -4.50 -14.02
CA ASP A 44 0.39 -5.00 -12.73
C ASP A 44 1.48 -5.02 -11.63
N MET A 45 2.73 -4.69 -11.94
CA MET A 45 3.85 -4.71 -11.02
C MET A 45 4.31 -3.32 -10.57
N VAL A 46 4.16 -2.28 -11.39
CA VAL A 46 4.66 -0.93 -11.13
C VAL A 46 3.50 0.06 -11.18
N TYR A 47 3.32 0.80 -10.09
CA TYR A 47 2.31 1.84 -9.97
C TYR A 47 2.98 3.15 -9.62
N ARG A 48 2.36 4.27 -10.01
CA ARG A 48 2.83 5.60 -9.64
C ARG A 48 1.71 6.45 -9.10
N THR A 49 1.95 7.13 -7.99
CA THR A 49 1.07 8.17 -7.48
C THR A 49 1.84 9.47 -7.31
N MET A 50 1.18 10.56 -7.70
CA MET A 50 1.69 11.92 -7.58
C MET A 50 0.63 12.83 -7.00
N ALA A 51 1.07 13.80 -6.23
CA ALA A 51 0.20 14.81 -5.64
C ALA A 51 1.00 16.11 -5.38
N PRO A 52 0.34 17.24 -5.08
CA PRO A 52 1.02 18.53 -4.96
C PRO A 52 1.74 18.63 -3.61
N TRP A 53 2.82 17.87 -3.48
CA TRP A 53 3.60 17.68 -2.26
C TRP A 53 5.04 18.08 -2.51
N TYR A 54 5.71 18.61 -1.48
CA TYR A 54 7.17 18.61 -1.40
C TYR A 54 7.68 17.24 -0.90
N ASP A 55 9.00 17.05 -0.85
CA ASP A 55 9.58 15.76 -0.43
C ASP A 55 9.02 15.28 0.92
N GLY A 56 8.54 14.05 0.94
CA GLY A 56 7.94 13.42 2.11
C GLY A 56 6.60 14.00 2.60
N GLN A 57 6.04 15.07 2.02
CA GLN A 57 4.80 15.66 2.56
C GLN A 57 3.59 14.70 2.54
N GLY A 58 3.60 13.70 1.66
CA GLY A 58 2.56 12.66 1.58
C GLY A 58 2.30 11.89 2.89
N ILE A 59 3.15 12.00 3.91
CA ILE A 59 2.94 11.43 5.26
C ILE A 59 2.52 12.45 6.34
N PHE A 60 2.44 13.74 6.00
CA PHE A 60 2.03 14.84 6.90
C PHE A 60 0.71 15.49 6.44
N ASP A 61 0.41 16.68 6.98
CA ASP A 61 -0.70 17.51 6.48
C ASP A 61 -0.39 17.99 5.05
N GLY A 62 -1.30 17.67 4.13
CA GLY A 62 -1.22 18.04 2.73
C GLY A 62 -2.28 19.07 2.33
N SER A 63 -2.71 19.92 3.26
CA SER A 63 -3.68 20.99 2.98
C SER A 63 -3.06 22.21 2.32
N ALA A 64 -1.73 22.35 2.33
CA ALA A 64 -1.03 23.45 1.67
C ALA A 64 0.39 23.07 1.26
N VAL A 65 0.98 23.78 0.30
CA VAL A 65 2.42 23.81 0.03
C VAL A 65 2.88 25.25 0.14
N GLY A 66 3.61 25.57 1.22
CA GLY A 66 4.01 26.94 1.50
C GLY A 66 2.80 27.87 1.61
N ALA A 67 2.77 28.92 0.79
CA ALA A 67 1.67 29.89 0.77
C ALA A 67 0.44 29.44 -0.05
N ILE A 68 0.52 28.30 -0.75
CA ILE A 68 -0.57 27.79 -1.58
C ILE A 68 -1.41 26.83 -0.75
N GLY A 69 -2.61 27.24 -0.38
CA GLY A 69 -3.60 26.39 0.29
C GLY A 69 -4.51 25.66 -0.71
N TRP A 70 -4.90 24.45 -0.36
CA TRP A 70 -5.89 23.64 -1.06
C TRP A 70 -7.20 23.60 -0.25
N ASP A 71 -8.31 23.29 -0.92
CA ASP A 71 -9.60 23.14 -0.25
C ASP A 71 -9.75 21.82 0.54
N ALA A 72 -8.71 20.97 0.55
CA ALA A 72 -8.68 19.70 1.26
C ALA A 72 -7.25 19.24 1.58
N ASP A 73 -7.11 18.42 2.63
CA ASP A 73 -5.86 17.69 2.91
C ASP A 73 -5.66 16.56 1.88
N THR A 74 -4.89 16.88 0.83
CA THR A 74 -4.62 15.97 -0.29
C THR A 74 -3.81 14.74 0.12
N ALA A 75 -2.92 14.88 1.12
CA ALA A 75 -2.10 13.78 1.64
C ALA A 75 -2.95 12.80 2.45
N LYS A 76 -3.82 13.30 3.32
CA LYS A 76 -4.80 12.46 4.03
C LYS A 76 -5.75 11.77 3.08
N TRP A 77 -6.27 12.49 2.07
CA TRP A 77 -7.12 11.88 1.06
C TRP A 77 -6.40 10.71 0.38
N TRP A 78 -5.16 10.90 -0.08
CA TRP A 78 -4.40 9.84 -0.72
C TRP A 78 -4.18 8.63 0.20
N ARG A 79 -3.71 8.85 1.43
CA ARG A 79 -3.49 7.76 2.42
C ARG A 79 -4.75 6.94 2.69
N TRP A 80 -5.93 7.54 2.53
CA TRP A 80 -7.23 6.92 2.83
C TRP A 80 -7.88 6.29 1.60
N ASN A 81 -7.59 6.78 0.40
CA ASN A 81 -8.32 6.41 -0.82
C ASN A 81 -7.47 5.63 -1.83
N VAL A 82 -6.13 5.66 -1.72
CA VAL A 82 -5.26 4.86 -2.58
C VAL A 82 -4.96 3.53 -1.89
N PRO A 83 -5.46 2.39 -2.41
CA PRO A 83 -5.26 1.09 -1.79
C PRO A 83 -3.80 0.63 -1.89
N LEU A 84 -3.25 0.18 -0.77
CA LEU A 84 -1.95 -0.50 -0.75
C LEU A 84 -2.14 -1.98 -1.05
N LYS A 85 -1.28 -2.52 -1.93
CA LYS A 85 -1.26 -3.95 -2.25
C LYS A 85 -0.39 -4.71 -1.26
N TYR A 86 -0.97 -5.68 -0.56
CA TYR A 86 -0.26 -6.58 0.34
C TYR A 86 -0.20 -7.99 -0.26
N GLY A 87 1.00 -8.57 -0.31
CA GLY A 87 1.21 -9.94 -0.76
C GLY A 87 1.90 -10.76 0.32
N PHE A 88 1.26 -11.86 0.74
CA PHE A 88 1.83 -12.81 1.69
C PHE A 88 1.30 -14.22 1.39
N ALA A 89 2.12 -15.23 1.66
CA ALA A 89 1.73 -16.63 1.47
C ALA A 89 0.91 -17.11 2.68
N PRO A 90 -0.31 -17.66 2.48
CA PRO A 90 -1.02 -18.31 3.55
C PRO A 90 -0.33 -19.63 3.95
N PRO A 91 -0.61 -20.18 5.14
CA PRO A 91 -0.15 -21.52 5.50
C PRO A 91 -0.56 -22.57 4.45
N THR A 92 0.32 -23.52 4.18
CA THR A 92 0.06 -24.63 3.26
C THR A 92 -1.18 -25.42 3.71
N THR A 93 -1.97 -25.86 2.74
CA THR A 93 -3.17 -26.67 2.99
C THR A 93 -3.19 -27.89 2.06
N HIS A 94 -3.77 -28.98 2.55
CA HIS A 94 -4.14 -30.15 1.76
C HIS A 94 -5.57 -30.53 2.13
N HIS A 95 -6.53 -29.89 1.47
CA HIS A 95 -7.93 -29.92 1.87
C HIS A 95 -8.84 -30.07 0.66
N VAL A 96 -9.99 -30.73 0.86
CA VAL A 96 -11.05 -30.88 -0.14
C VAL A 96 -12.34 -30.29 0.42
N PHE A 97 -12.87 -29.27 -0.26
CA PHE A 97 -14.21 -28.76 0.03
C PHE A 97 -15.24 -29.67 -0.64
N LEU A 98 -16.03 -30.38 0.17
CA LEU A 98 -17.03 -31.35 -0.31
C LEU A 98 -18.27 -30.65 -0.92
N PRO A 99 -19.09 -31.37 -1.71
CA PRO A 99 -20.37 -30.86 -2.18
C PRO A 99 -21.22 -30.31 -1.03
N GLY A 100 -21.73 -29.08 -1.19
CA GLY A 100 -22.50 -28.37 -0.17
C GLY A 100 -21.67 -27.48 0.78
N HIS A 101 -20.34 -27.65 0.83
CA HIS A 101 -19.47 -26.74 1.59
C HIS A 101 -19.32 -25.39 0.88
N LYS A 102 -18.96 -24.37 1.67
CA LYS A 102 -18.65 -23.02 1.17
C LYS A 102 -17.26 -22.59 1.61
N ILE A 103 -16.57 -21.87 0.75
CA ILE A 103 -15.33 -21.17 1.10
C ILE A 103 -15.72 -19.84 1.74
N MET A 104 -15.15 -19.54 2.91
CA MET A 104 -15.37 -18.28 3.62
C MET A 104 -14.02 -17.62 3.89
N ILE A 105 -13.92 -16.33 3.58
CA ILE A 105 -12.77 -15.49 3.88
C ILE A 105 -13.20 -14.45 4.90
N LYS A 106 -12.44 -14.31 5.99
CA LYS A 106 -12.64 -13.29 7.01
C LYS A 106 -11.41 -12.40 7.07
N VAL A 107 -11.61 -11.08 7.08
CA VAL A 107 -10.56 -10.08 7.21
C VAL A 107 -10.84 -9.26 8.47
N GLN A 108 -9.81 -9.07 9.29
CA GLN A 108 -9.87 -8.29 10.53
C GLN A 108 -8.48 -7.71 10.83
N SER A 109 -8.44 -6.53 11.45
CA SER A 109 -7.18 -5.85 11.81
C SER A 109 -6.77 -6.05 13.27
N SER A 110 -7.38 -7.02 13.97
CA SER A 110 -7.01 -7.36 15.35
C SER A 110 -7.23 -8.84 15.62
N ARG A 111 -6.33 -9.45 16.40
CA ARG A 111 -6.50 -10.82 16.93
C ARG A 111 -6.10 -10.87 18.40
N PHE A 112 -6.81 -10.11 19.22
CA PHE A 112 -6.55 -10.00 20.65
C PHE A 112 -7.19 -11.18 21.42
N PRO A 113 -6.55 -11.72 22.47
CA PRO A 113 -5.24 -11.34 23.04
C PRO A 113 -4.05 -12.08 22.43
N LEU A 114 -4.24 -12.90 21.39
CA LEU A 114 -3.14 -13.68 20.79
C LEU A 114 -2.03 -12.79 20.20
N HIS A 115 -2.42 -11.70 19.54
CA HIS A 115 -1.53 -10.64 19.10
C HIS A 115 -1.91 -9.34 19.82
N ASP A 116 -0.92 -8.51 20.11
CA ASP A 116 -1.12 -7.17 20.64
C ASP A 116 -1.92 -6.30 19.66
N ARG A 117 -2.54 -5.24 20.20
CA ARG A 117 -3.34 -4.33 19.38
C ARG A 117 -2.39 -3.46 18.57
N ASN A 118 -2.64 -3.33 17.26
CA ASN A 118 -2.00 -2.30 16.46
C ASN A 118 -2.60 -0.92 16.84
N PRO A 119 -1.79 0.09 17.19
CA PRO A 119 -2.28 1.42 17.53
C PRO A 119 -2.95 2.17 16.37
N HIS A 120 -2.73 1.72 15.12
CA HIS A 120 -3.12 2.40 13.89
C HIS A 120 -2.52 3.80 13.71
N THR A 121 -1.57 4.16 14.56
CA THR A 121 -0.65 5.27 14.40
C THR A 121 0.75 4.69 14.32
N PHE A 122 1.58 5.18 13.41
CA PHE A 122 2.98 4.75 13.39
C PHE A 122 3.66 5.18 14.69
N VAL A 123 4.28 4.22 15.37
CA VAL A 123 5.12 4.46 16.55
C VAL A 123 6.45 3.72 16.35
N PRO A 124 7.58 4.27 16.84
CA PRO A 124 8.88 3.63 16.65
C PRO A 124 8.96 2.22 17.26
N ASN A 125 8.24 1.97 18.36
CA ASN A 125 8.18 0.67 19.00
C ASN A 125 6.80 0.45 19.64
N ILE A 126 6.09 -0.59 19.18
CA ILE A 126 4.73 -0.91 19.65
C ILE A 126 4.69 -1.43 21.10
N VAL A 127 5.79 -1.98 21.61
CA VAL A 127 5.84 -2.56 22.96
C VAL A 127 5.68 -1.48 24.05
N PHE A 128 6.13 -0.26 23.76
CA PHE A 128 6.13 0.87 24.70
C PHE A 128 5.14 1.97 24.28
N VAL A 129 4.09 1.60 23.54
CA VAL A 129 3.13 2.57 23.02
C VAL A 129 2.26 3.15 24.13
N GLU A 130 2.18 4.47 24.19
CA GLU A 130 1.29 5.16 25.13
C GLU A 130 -0.18 5.07 24.68
N PRO A 131 -1.14 5.09 25.62
CA PRO A 131 -2.56 4.88 25.32
C PRO A 131 -3.15 5.83 24.26
N GLU A 132 -2.65 7.07 24.17
CA GLU A 132 -3.18 8.11 23.28
C GLU A 132 -2.93 7.82 21.80
N TYR A 133 -1.95 6.96 21.49
CA TYR A 133 -1.61 6.58 20.12
C TYR A 133 -2.58 5.53 19.54
N PHE A 134 -3.38 4.86 20.37
CA PHE A 134 -4.40 3.92 19.91
C PHE A 134 -5.60 4.69 19.35
N VAL A 135 -5.66 4.76 18.02
CA VAL A 135 -6.74 5.47 17.32
C VAL A 135 -7.64 4.51 16.55
N LYS A 136 -8.89 4.91 16.37
CA LYS A 136 -9.78 4.23 15.42
C LYS A 136 -9.27 4.47 14.00
N ALA A 137 -9.30 3.43 13.19
CA ALA A 137 -8.98 3.52 11.78
C ALA A 137 -10.08 2.85 10.95
N MET A 138 -10.47 3.52 9.85
CA MET A 138 -11.36 2.95 8.86
C MET A 138 -10.53 2.13 7.88
N GLN A 139 -10.88 0.86 7.71
CA GLN A 139 -10.15 -0.07 6.84
C GLN A 139 -10.97 -0.34 5.58
N GLY A 140 -10.38 -0.06 4.42
CA GLY A 140 -10.99 -0.35 3.11
C GLY A 140 -10.42 -1.62 2.51
N ILE A 141 -11.29 -2.48 1.98
CA ILE A 141 -10.88 -3.67 1.22
C ILE A 141 -11.42 -3.52 -0.21
N ALA A 142 -10.53 -3.46 -1.18
CA ALA A 142 -10.93 -3.48 -2.59
C ALA A 142 -11.48 -4.87 -2.93
N VAL A 143 -12.74 -4.96 -3.35
CA VAL A 143 -13.43 -6.23 -3.69
C VAL A 143 -13.79 -6.35 -5.17
N ALA A 144 -13.57 -5.29 -5.95
CA ALA A 144 -13.88 -5.23 -7.38
C ALA A 144 -12.83 -4.39 -8.13
N GLY A 145 -12.84 -4.48 -9.46
CA GLY A 145 -11.91 -3.74 -10.32
C GLY A 145 -10.53 -4.41 -10.48
N PRO A 146 -9.58 -3.70 -11.12
CA PRO A 146 -8.23 -4.18 -11.36
C PRO A 146 -7.45 -4.42 -10.05
N ASP A 147 -7.76 -3.67 -8.99
CA ASP A 147 -7.08 -3.75 -7.69
C ASP A 147 -7.80 -4.64 -6.66
N ARG A 148 -8.72 -5.50 -7.12
CA ARG A 148 -9.48 -6.37 -6.21
C ARG A 148 -8.56 -7.31 -5.40
N SER A 149 -8.87 -7.46 -4.14
CA SER A 149 -8.26 -8.42 -3.23
C SER A 149 -8.66 -9.84 -3.61
N HIS A 150 -7.72 -10.79 -3.56
CA HIS A 150 -7.99 -12.19 -3.87
C HIS A 150 -7.07 -13.13 -3.07
N ILE A 151 -7.45 -14.41 -3.00
CA ILE A 151 -6.57 -15.50 -2.55
C ILE A 151 -6.32 -16.41 -3.75
N SER A 152 -5.06 -16.58 -4.11
CA SER A 152 -4.66 -17.55 -5.14
C SER A 152 -4.66 -18.96 -4.54
N LEU A 153 -5.67 -19.76 -4.87
CA LEU A 153 -5.78 -21.15 -4.39
C LEU A 153 -5.03 -22.11 -5.32
N PRO A 154 -4.16 -22.99 -4.80
CA PRO A 154 -3.49 -24.03 -5.59
C PRO A 154 -4.45 -25.19 -5.85
N VAL A 155 -5.42 -24.99 -6.76
CA VAL A 155 -6.40 -26.03 -7.12
C VAL A 155 -5.72 -27.14 -7.91
N VAL A 156 -5.87 -28.38 -7.46
CA VAL A 156 -5.37 -29.59 -8.11
C VAL A 156 -6.52 -30.43 -8.67
N LYS A 157 -6.22 -31.26 -9.66
CA LYS A 157 -7.18 -32.20 -10.28
C LYS A 157 -7.23 -33.52 -9.50
#